data_AF-X0WYG8-F1
#
_entry.id   AF-X0WYG8-F1
#
_cell.length_a   1.000
_cell.length_b   1.000
_cell.length_c   1.000
_cell.angle_alpha   90.00
_cell.angle_beta   90.00
_cell.angle_gamma   90.00
#
_symmetry.space_group_name_H-M   'P 1'
#
loop_
_entity.id
_entity.type
_entity.pdbx_description
1 polymer ?
#
loop_
_entity_poly.entity_id
_entity_poly.type
_entity_poly.pdbx_seq_one_letter_code
_entity_poly.pdbx_strand_id
1 'polypeptide(L)'
;SDPDVETLTLPLNYRSAPGICAVSSAIVQGKPWALAGEIVPAGPLKELSIENTKPQIIAYPNPELEAEAAILWAQELIYADPAVDPNEICIMARLHSSLHLAEIECIRKRIPYRKLAGGSFFEDKAIATLLAYMKVACLLDEDGRAFRKIINIPFRYIGAKFISDCAMEAQTNEISLLDSMLALQYDLNHPQRQALAGLVTLIKALNQMATTEGSPSKMLTKVVNDTDYIEDLRRNDGLGQEA
;
A
#
# COMPACT_ATOMS: atom_id res chain seq x y z
N SER A 1 13.43 -34.88 -13.67
CA SER A 1 12.62 -34.53 -14.85
C SER A 1 11.55 -35.58 -14.95
N ASP A 2 10.28 -35.18 -14.87
CA ASP A 2 9.18 -36.09 -15.14
C ASP A 2 9.24 -36.53 -16.61
N PRO A 3 9.16 -37.83 -16.93
CA PRO A 3 9.26 -38.33 -18.29
C PRO A 3 8.08 -37.91 -19.19
N ASP A 4 6.98 -37.44 -18.60
CA ASP A 4 5.75 -37.02 -19.31
C ASP A 4 5.64 -35.50 -19.56
N VAL A 5 6.71 -34.73 -19.31
CA VAL A 5 6.68 -33.26 -19.44
C VAL A 5 7.46 -32.80 -20.67
N GLU A 6 6.75 -32.18 -21.61
CA GLU A 6 7.34 -31.47 -22.74
C GLU A 6 7.80 -30.07 -22.31
N THR A 7 9.07 -29.73 -22.59
CA THR A 7 9.65 -28.41 -22.28
C THR A 7 9.77 -27.59 -23.56
N LEU A 8 9.02 -26.50 -23.64
CA LEU A 8 9.10 -25.54 -24.74
C LEU A 8 9.94 -24.33 -24.32
N THR A 9 10.95 -23.98 -25.12
CA THR A 9 11.82 -22.82 -24.88
C THR A 9 11.43 -21.66 -25.81
N LEU A 10 11.38 -20.44 -25.26
CA LEU A 10 11.07 -19.22 -26.00
C LEU A 10 12.30 -18.30 -26.00
N PRO A 11 13.20 -18.41 -26.99
CA PRO A 11 14.46 -17.65 -27.00
C PRO A 11 14.29 -16.20 -27.47
N LEU A 12 13.15 -15.85 -28.07
CA LEU A 12 12.95 -14.55 -28.71
C LEU A 12 12.46 -13.49 -27.71
N ASN A 13 13.18 -12.37 -27.62
CA ASN A 13 12.82 -11.21 -26.81
C ASN A 13 12.26 -10.09 -27.69
N TYR A 14 10.98 -9.78 -27.54
CA TYR A 14 10.27 -8.74 -28.30
C TYR A 14 10.20 -7.38 -27.61
N ARG A 15 10.78 -7.26 -26.40
CA ARG A 15 10.66 -6.07 -25.54
C ARG A 15 11.88 -5.17 -25.62
N SER A 16 13.07 -5.76 -25.66
CA SER A 16 14.32 -5.06 -25.39
C SER A 16 15.19 -4.99 -26.63
N ALA A 17 15.90 -3.87 -26.75
CA ALA A 17 16.85 -3.65 -27.83
C ALA A 17 18.10 -4.56 -27.70
N PRO A 18 18.83 -4.80 -28.79
CA PRO A 18 19.97 -5.72 -28.80
C PRO A 18 21.04 -5.45 -27.74
N GLY A 19 21.39 -4.18 -27.48
CA GLY A 19 22.37 -3.83 -26.46
C GLY A 19 21.93 -4.18 -25.03
N ILE A 20 20.64 -4.04 -24.72
CA ILE A 20 20.06 -4.42 -23.41
C ILE A 20 20.06 -5.94 -23.25
N CYS A 21 19.64 -6.68 -24.28
CA CYS A 21 19.66 -8.15 -24.28
C CYS A 21 21.08 -8.68 -24.08
N ALA A 22 22.07 -8.11 -24.77
CA ALA A 22 23.47 -8.51 -24.63
C ALA A 22 24.00 -8.33 -23.21
N VAL A 23 23.73 -7.19 -22.57
CA VAL A 23 24.13 -6.95 -21.17
C VAL A 23 23.41 -7.90 -20.21
N SER A 24 22.10 -8.11 -20.39
CA SER A 24 21.33 -9.03 -19.57
C SER A 24 21.88 -10.46 -19.65
N SER A 25 22.14 -10.96 -20.86
CA SER A 25 22.74 -12.29 -21.07
C SER A 25 24.12 -12.38 -20.43
N ALA A 26 24.96 -11.36 -20.56
CA ALA A 26 26.29 -11.33 -19.93
C ALA A 26 26.25 -11.39 -18.39
N ILE A 27 25.25 -10.78 -17.75
CA ILE A 27 25.07 -10.81 -16.29
C ILE A 27 24.66 -12.22 -15.80
N VAL A 28 23.80 -12.90 -16.57
CA VAL A 28 23.25 -14.22 -16.22
C VAL A 28 24.22 -15.34 -16.58
N GLN A 29 25.04 -15.17 -17.62
CA GLN A 29 25.97 -16.18 -18.09
C GLN A 29 26.93 -16.64 -16.98
N GLY A 30 27.10 -17.96 -16.85
CA GLY A 30 27.98 -18.56 -15.84
C GLY A 30 27.41 -18.62 -14.42
N LYS A 31 26.15 -18.20 -14.21
CA LYS A 31 25.47 -18.36 -12.92
C LYS A 31 24.78 -19.73 -12.82
N PRO A 32 24.69 -20.33 -11.62
CA PRO A 32 24.10 -21.66 -11.43
C PRO A 32 22.59 -21.72 -11.73
N TRP A 33 21.93 -20.56 -11.76
CA TRP A 33 20.50 -20.39 -12.04
C TRP A 33 20.24 -19.94 -13.48
N ALA A 34 21.28 -19.88 -14.33
CA ALA A 34 21.11 -19.58 -15.73
C ALA A 34 20.36 -20.72 -16.43
N LEU A 35 19.19 -20.42 -16.98
CA LEU A 35 18.48 -21.33 -17.86
C LEU A 35 19.25 -21.47 -19.17
N ALA A 36 19.28 -22.67 -19.74
CA ALA A 36 19.94 -22.92 -21.01
C ALA A 36 19.18 -22.23 -22.15
N GLY A 37 19.88 -21.39 -22.91
CA GLY A 37 19.34 -20.71 -24.09
C GLY A 37 19.87 -19.29 -24.24
N GLU A 38 20.12 -18.88 -25.48
CA GLU A 38 20.49 -17.50 -25.80
C GLU A 38 19.22 -16.68 -26.04
N ILE A 39 19.13 -15.51 -25.41
CA ILE A 39 18.04 -14.55 -25.63
C ILE A 39 18.36 -13.75 -26.88
N VAL A 40 17.56 -13.94 -27.94
CA VAL A 40 17.73 -13.27 -29.23
C VAL A 40 16.71 -12.14 -29.36
N PRO A 41 17.14 -10.89 -29.62
CA PRO A 41 16.24 -9.77 -29.89
C PRO A 41 15.37 -10.03 -31.13
N ALA A 42 14.09 -9.73 -31.03
CA ALA A 42 13.08 -9.90 -32.07
C ALA A 42 12.12 -8.70 -32.11
N GLY A 43 11.34 -8.59 -33.17
CA GLY A 43 10.36 -7.50 -33.34
C GLY A 43 10.98 -6.18 -33.83
N PRO A 44 10.30 -5.04 -33.60
CA PRO A 44 10.63 -3.76 -34.25
C PRO A 44 11.98 -3.17 -33.80
N LEU A 45 12.48 -3.56 -32.63
CA LEU A 45 13.74 -3.06 -32.08
C LEU A 45 14.97 -3.85 -32.53
N LYS A 46 14.78 -4.97 -33.26
CA LYS A 46 15.86 -5.87 -33.66
C LYS A 46 16.89 -5.21 -34.57
N GLU A 47 16.45 -4.26 -35.40
CA GLU A 47 17.30 -3.59 -36.40
C GLU A 47 18.22 -2.53 -35.79
N LEU A 48 18.01 -2.16 -34.53
CA LEU A 48 18.86 -1.19 -33.84
C LEU A 48 20.26 -1.76 -33.61
N SER A 49 21.28 -0.92 -33.77
CA SER A 49 22.66 -1.32 -33.49
C SER A 49 22.87 -1.55 -31.99
N ILE A 50 23.75 -2.49 -31.66
CA ILE A 50 24.16 -2.76 -30.27
C ILE A 50 24.80 -1.51 -29.65
N GLU A 51 25.62 -0.78 -30.41
CA GLU A 51 26.30 0.42 -29.94
C GLU A 51 25.32 1.52 -29.52
N ASN A 52 24.25 1.74 -30.29
CA ASN A 52 23.26 2.78 -29.99
C ASN A 52 22.32 2.41 -28.82
N THR A 53 22.29 1.14 -28.43
CA THR A 53 21.33 0.60 -27.44
C THR A 53 22.03 0.03 -26.21
N LYS A 54 23.33 0.29 -26.08
CA LYS A 54 24.14 -0.18 -24.97
C LYS A 54 23.80 0.59 -23.68
N PRO A 55 23.46 -0.11 -22.58
CA PRO A 55 23.29 0.53 -21.29
C PRO A 55 24.53 1.34 -20.86
N GLN A 56 24.29 2.50 -20.28
CA GLN A 56 25.33 3.34 -19.71
C GLN A 56 25.40 3.14 -18.20
N ILE A 57 26.61 3.17 -17.64
CA ILE A 57 26.86 3.12 -16.19
C ILE A 57 27.60 4.38 -15.82
N ILE A 58 26.99 5.17 -14.94
CA ILE A 58 27.56 6.44 -14.47
C ILE A 58 27.59 6.35 -12.94
N ALA A 59 28.77 6.60 -12.37
CA ALA A 59 28.96 6.59 -10.92
C ALA A 59 28.93 8.03 -10.39
N TYR A 60 28.14 8.24 -9.33
CA TYR A 60 28.05 9.52 -8.63
C TYR A 60 28.67 9.43 -7.24
N PRO A 61 29.27 10.51 -6.71
CA PRO A 61 29.92 10.49 -5.39
C PRO A 61 28.96 10.29 -4.22
N ASN A 62 27.69 10.68 -4.38
CA ASN A 62 26.67 10.62 -3.33
C ASN A 62 25.27 10.39 -3.97
N PRO A 63 24.29 9.91 -3.19
CA PRO A 63 22.95 9.60 -3.72
C PRO A 63 22.15 10.85 -4.10
N GLU A 64 22.46 12.02 -3.53
CA GLU A 64 21.82 13.29 -3.90
C GLU A 64 22.15 13.68 -5.34
N LEU A 65 23.43 13.61 -5.73
CA LEU A 65 23.88 13.89 -7.09
C LEU A 65 23.40 12.82 -8.07
N GLU A 66 23.33 11.56 -7.64
CA GLU A 66 22.76 10.47 -8.46
C GLU A 66 21.29 10.76 -8.79
N ALA A 67 20.48 11.11 -7.78
CA ALA A 67 19.08 11.44 -7.95
C ALA A 67 18.90 12.69 -8.83
N GLU A 68 19.63 13.77 -8.55
CA GLU A 68 19.56 15.00 -9.35
C GLU A 68 19.91 14.74 -10.81
N ALA A 69 20.96 13.96 -11.07
CA ALA A 69 21.39 13.66 -12.43
C ALA A 69 20.42 12.74 -13.17
N ALA A 70 19.83 11.73 -12.49
CA ALA A 70 18.81 10.89 -13.08
C ALA A 70 17.57 11.70 -13.48
N ILE A 71 17.12 12.62 -12.63
CA ILE A 71 15.98 13.49 -12.92
C ILE A 71 16.33 14.51 -14.01
N LEU A 72 17.55 15.06 -14.02
CA LEU A 72 18.02 15.95 -15.08
C LEU A 72 18.04 15.24 -16.44
N TRP A 73 18.48 13.99 -16.48
CA TRP A 73 18.50 13.22 -17.72
C TRP A 73 17.08 12.91 -18.23
N ALA A 74 16.17 12.51 -17.34
CA ALA A 74 14.76 12.35 -17.69
C ALA A 74 14.14 13.67 -18.19
N GLN A 75 14.51 14.80 -17.55
CA GLN A 75 14.10 16.13 -17.96
C GLN A 75 14.56 16.43 -19.40
N GLU A 76 15.83 16.24 -19.69
CA GLU A 76 16.40 16.48 -21.01
C GLU A 76 15.71 15.63 -22.09
N LEU A 77 15.42 14.36 -21.81
CA LEU A 77 14.69 13.49 -22.74
C LEU A 77 13.28 14.00 -23.05
N ILE A 78 12.54 14.41 -22.01
CA ILE A 78 11.16 14.91 -22.17
C ILE A 78 11.13 16.25 -22.92
N TYR A 79 12.08 17.15 -22.66
CA TYR A 79 12.08 18.48 -23.28
C TYR A 79 12.78 18.53 -24.64
N ALA A 80 13.67 17.57 -24.95
CA ALA A 80 14.34 17.51 -26.25
C ALA A 80 13.39 17.08 -27.37
N ASP A 81 12.41 16.22 -27.08
CA ASP A 81 11.43 15.75 -28.05
C ASP A 81 10.02 15.68 -27.45
N PRO A 82 9.09 16.54 -27.90
CA PRO A 82 7.69 16.51 -27.46
C PRO A 82 6.96 15.18 -27.72
N ALA A 83 7.51 14.29 -28.55
CA ALA A 83 6.95 12.97 -28.79
C ALA A 83 7.24 11.97 -27.66
N VAL A 84 8.20 12.27 -26.77
CA VAL A 84 8.52 11.41 -25.63
C VAL A 84 7.44 11.56 -24.57
N ASP A 85 6.65 10.50 -24.36
CA ASP A 85 5.69 10.46 -23.25
C ASP A 85 6.44 10.21 -21.93
N PRO A 86 6.31 11.08 -20.90
CA PRO A 86 6.88 10.84 -19.58
C PRO A 86 6.51 9.47 -18.97
N ASN A 87 5.39 8.87 -19.37
CA ASN A 87 4.99 7.54 -18.93
C ASN A 87 5.89 6.40 -19.44
N GLU A 88 6.71 6.66 -20.46
CA GLU A 88 7.69 5.70 -21.00
C GLU A 88 9.00 5.69 -20.20
N ILE A 89 9.18 6.63 -19.27
CA ILE A 89 10.37 6.74 -18.43
C ILE A 89 10.08 6.14 -17.04
N CYS A 90 10.94 5.22 -16.59
CA CYS A 90 10.83 4.59 -15.28
C CYS A 90 12.17 4.65 -14.53
N ILE A 91 12.12 5.12 -13.28
CA ILE A 91 13.26 5.11 -12.36
C ILE A 91 13.04 3.99 -11.35
N MET A 92 13.97 3.04 -11.31
CA MET A 92 13.91 1.88 -10.44
C MET A 92 15.05 1.93 -9.42
N ALA A 93 14.75 1.61 -8.16
CA ALA A 93 15.73 1.51 -7.09
C ALA A 93 15.52 0.22 -6.29
N ARG A 94 16.59 -0.25 -5.64
CA ARG A 94 16.54 -1.47 -4.82
C ARG A 94 15.69 -1.31 -3.56
N LEU A 95 15.72 -0.11 -2.97
CA LEU A 95 15.01 0.26 -1.74
C LEU A 95 14.08 1.45 -2.02
N HIS A 96 12.90 1.45 -1.40
CA HIS A 96 11.94 2.55 -1.55
C HIS A 96 12.47 3.89 -0.99
N SER A 97 13.29 3.86 0.05
CA SER A 97 13.88 5.07 0.65
C SER A 97 14.78 5.82 -0.33
N SER A 98 15.45 5.10 -1.25
CA SER A 98 16.31 5.71 -2.27
C SER A 98 15.53 6.56 -3.28
N LEU A 99 14.23 6.28 -3.48
CA LEU A 99 13.37 7.05 -4.39
C LEU A 99 12.95 8.40 -3.80
N HIS A 100 13.09 8.62 -2.49
CA HIS A 100 12.70 9.88 -1.86
C HIS A 100 13.51 11.06 -2.37
N LEU A 101 14.82 10.88 -2.61
CA LEU A 101 15.67 11.92 -3.18
C LEU A 101 15.24 12.25 -4.62
N ALA A 102 14.93 11.24 -5.43
CA ALA A 102 14.40 11.44 -6.78
C ALA A 102 13.03 12.15 -6.77
N GLU A 103 12.18 11.87 -5.79
CA GLU A 103 10.89 12.52 -5.59
C GLU A 103 11.03 14.02 -5.28
N ILE A 104 11.94 14.39 -4.37
CA ILE A 104 12.27 15.79 -4.07
C ILE A 104 12.73 16.50 -5.34
N GLU A 105 13.60 15.86 -6.13
CA GLU A 105 14.13 16.43 -7.37
C GLU A 105 13.06 16.61 -8.46
N CYS A 106 12.14 15.65 -8.61
CA CYS A 106 10.98 15.80 -9.49
C CYS A 106 10.12 17.01 -9.09
N ILE A 107 9.86 17.19 -7.79
CA ILE A 107 9.10 18.35 -7.27
C ILE A 107 9.85 19.65 -7.56
N ARG A 108 11.15 19.70 -7.24
CA ARG A 108 12.01 20.88 -7.44
C ARG A 108 12.04 21.32 -8.91
N LYS A 109 12.12 20.36 -9.84
CA LYS A 109 12.16 20.58 -11.28
C LYS A 109 10.77 20.62 -11.95
N ARG A 110 9.70 20.49 -11.17
CA ARG A 110 8.29 20.47 -11.63
C ARG A 110 8.02 19.41 -12.71
N ILE A 111 8.63 18.24 -12.56
CA ILE A 111 8.43 17.11 -13.47
C ILE A 111 7.27 16.28 -12.92
N PRO A 112 6.21 16.02 -13.72
CA PRO A 112 5.13 15.15 -13.29
C PRO A 112 5.68 13.74 -13.09
N TYR A 113 5.39 13.15 -11.93
CA TYR A 113 5.84 11.80 -11.62
C TYR A 113 4.70 11.02 -10.96
N ARG A 114 4.75 9.69 -11.11
CA ARG A 114 3.85 8.77 -10.41
C ARG A 114 4.70 7.79 -9.61
N LYS A 115 4.59 7.88 -8.29
CA LYS A 115 5.27 6.97 -7.37
C LYS A 115 4.50 5.65 -7.29
N LEU A 116 5.12 4.57 -7.78
CA LEU A 116 4.64 3.20 -7.58
C LEU A 116 5.18 2.70 -6.22
N ALA A 117 4.74 3.31 -5.13
CA ALA A 117 5.12 2.86 -3.78
C ALA A 117 4.25 1.66 -3.37
N GLY A 118 4.90 0.58 -2.94
CA GLY A 118 4.29 -0.70 -2.54
C GLY A 118 3.71 -0.73 -1.13
N GLY A 119 3.20 0.40 -0.62
CA GLY A 119 2.31 0.33 0.53
C GLY A 119 0.99 -0.26 0.06
N SER A 120 0.53 -1.36 0.66
CA SER A 120 -0.80 -1.85 0.33
C SER A 120 -1.80 -0.75 0.66
N PHE A 121 -2.72 -0.44 -0.24
CA PHE A 121 -3.86 0.45 0.05
C PHE A 121 -4.54 0.05 1.39
N PHE A 122 -4.52 -1.25 1.73
CA PHE A 122 -5.09 -1.79 2.95
C PHE A 122 -4.21 -1.66 4.21
N GLU A 123 -2.96 -1.24 4.08
CA GLU A 123 -2.05 -0.98 5.21
C GLU A 123 -2.19 0.43 5.77
N ASP A 124 -2.76 1.36 4.98
CA ASP A 124 -3.06 2.71 5.45
C ASP A 124 -3.89 2.65 6.73
N LYS A 125 -3.46 3.35 7.77
CA LYS A 125 -4.11 3.34 9.09
C LYS A 125 -5.58 3.74 8.99
N ALA A 126 -5.92 4.70 8.13
CA ALA A 126 -7.28 5.16 7.95
C ALA A 126 -8.16 4.06 7.34
N ILE A 127 -7.69 3.48 6.23
CA ILE A 127 -8.38 2.41 5.50
C ILE A 127 -8.51 1.17 6.38
N ALA A 128 -7.42 0.79 7.06
CA ALA A 128 -7.38 -0.37 7.93
C ALA A 128 -8.25 -0.21 9.20
N THR A 129 -8.62 1.02 9.58
CA THR A 129 -9.58 1.29 10.67
C THR A 129 -11.01 1.17 10.17
N LEU A 130 -11.33 1.74 9.00
CA LEU A 130 -12.65 1.55 8.38
C LEU A 130 -12.96 0.08 8.12
N LEU A 131 -11.97 -0.68 7.65
CA LEU A 131 -12.09 -2.13 7.50
C LEU A 131 -12.31 -2.86 8.83
N ALA A 132 -11.74 -2.37 9.93
CA ALA A 132 -11.98 -2.95 11.24
C ALA A 132 -13.44 -2.74 11.69
N TYR A 133 -14.05 -1.57 11.43
CA TYR A 133 -15.48 -1.34 11.66
C TYR A 133 -16.34 -2.35 10.88
N MET A 134 -16.04 -2.54 9.60
CA MET A 134 -16.76 -3.49 8.75
C MET A 134 -16.60 -4.93 9.23
N LYS A 135 -15.38 -5.34 9.61
CA LYS A 135 -15.11 -6.68 10.14
C LYS A 135 -15.87 -6.95 11.44
N VAL A 136 -15.88 -6.00 12.37
CA VAL A 136 -16.64 -6.14 13.63
C VAL A 136 -18.13 -6.24 13.35
N ALA A 137 -18.66 -5.46 12.41
CA ALA A 137 -20.07 -5.54 12.03
C ALA A 137 -20.44 -6.89 11.42
N CYS A 138 -19.60 -7.46 10.54
CA CYS A 138 -19.92 -8.73 9.86
C CYS A 138 -19.65 -9.97 10.72
N LEU A 139 -18.58 -9.95 11.52
CA LEU A 139 -18.11 -11.10 12.30
C LEU A 139 -18.44 -10.97 13.80
N LEU A 140 -19.19 -9.95 14.22
CA LEU A 140 -19.62 -9.73 15.61
C LEU A 140 -18.50 -9.88 16.66
N ASP A 141 -17.29 -9.44 16.33
CA ASP A 141 -16.12 -9.46 17.22
C ASP A 141 -15.61 -10.86 17.65
N GLU A 142 -15.65 -11.87 16.76
CA GLU A 142 -15.10 -13.21 17.04
C GLU A 142 -13.64 -13.21 17.55
N ASP A 143 -12.79 -12.34 17.00
CA ASP A 143 -11.34 -12.34 17.25
C ASP A 143 -10.85 -11.25 18.24
N GLY A 144 -11.70 -10.30 18.66
CA GLY A 144 -11.32 -9.16 19.52
C GLY A 144 -10.38 -8.12 18.88
N ARG A 145 -9.55 -8.52 17.91
CA ARG A 145 -8.49 -7.69 17.30
C ARG A 145 -9.05 -6.50 16.53
N ALA A 146 -10.11 -6.73 15.76
CA ALA A 146 -10.76 -5.68 14.98
C ALA A 146 -11.45 -4.68 15.91
N PHE A 147 -12.12 -5.17 16.97
CA PHE A 147 -12.78 -4.29 17.94
C PHE A 147 -11.78 -3.42 18.70
N ARG A 148 -10.67 -3.98 19.20
CA ARG A 148 -9.60 -3.19 19.85
C ARG A 148 -9.12 -1.99 19.04
N LYS A 149 -9.09 -2.13 17.70
CA LYS A 149 -8.67 -1.05 16.81
C LYS A 149 -9.68 0.10 16.74
N ILE A 150 -10.98 -0.19 16.86
CA ILE A 150 -12.05 0.82 16.70
C ILE A 150 -12.55 1.41 18.02
N ILE A 151 -12.32 0.76 19.18
CA ILE A 151 -12.81 1.20 20.50
C ILE A 151 -12.56 2.69 20.74
N ASN A 152 -11.33 3.17 20.48
CA ASN A 152 -10.92 4.56 20.71
C ASN A 152 -10.61 5.33 19.42
N ILE A 153 -11.16 4.91 18.29
CA ILE A 153 -11.04 5.65 17.03
C ILE A 153 -12.43 5.83 16.41
N PRO A 154 -13.05 7.02 16.50
CA PRO A 154 -12.59 8.25 17.17
C PRO A 154 -12.42 8.11 18.69
N PHE A 155 -11.72 9.04 19.33
CA PHE A 155 -11.38 8.93 20.75
C PHE A 155 -12.62 8.91 21.67
N ARG A 156 -12.83 7.79 22.38
CA ARG A 156 -13.96 7.59 23.31
C ARG A 156 -13.56 7.69 24.79
N TYR A 157 -12.34 8.13 25.06
CA TYR A 157 -11.78 8.26 26.41
C TYR A 157 -11.79 6.95 27.22
N ILE A 158 -11.83 5.78 26.57
CA ILE A 158 -11.81 4.49 27.26
C ILE A 158 -10.35 4.13 27.58
N GLY A 159 -10.04 3.98 28.87
CA GLY A 159 -8.67 3.77 29.32
C GLY A 159 -8.08 2.42 28.90
N ALA A 160 -6.77 2.39 28.62
CA ALA A 160 -6.05 1.17 28.24
C ALA A 160 -6.13 0.08 29.32
N LYS A 161 -6.11 0.47 30.61
CA LYS A 161 -6.26 -0.47 31.73
C LYS A 161 -7.61 -1.18 31.69
N PHE A 162 -8.71 -0.42 31.56
CA PHE A 162 -10.06 -0.98 31.45
C PHE A 162 -10.19 -1.94 30.27
N ILE A 163 -9.63 -1.59 29.10
CA ILE A 163 -9.64 -2.47 27.91
C ILE A 163 -8.86 -3.77 28.19
N SER A 164 -7.74 -3.70 28.91
CA SER A 164 -6.95 -4.87 29.29
C SER A 164 -7.71 -5.77 30.28
N ASP A 165 -8.36 -5.18 31.27
CA ASP A 165 -9.15 -5.90 32.27
C ASP A 165 -10.33 -6.62 31.59
N CYS A 166 -11.04 -5.92 30.68
CA CYS A 166 -12.11 -6.53 29.86
C CYS A 166 -11.59 -7.65 28.95
N ALA A 167 -10.39 -7.50 28.39
CA ALA A 167 -9.79 -8.55 27.56
C ALA A 167 -9.45 -9.82 28.35
N MET A 168 -8.99 -9.67 29.59
CA MET A 168 -8.72 -10.79 30.48
C MET A 168 -10.01 -11.51 30.88
N GLU A 169 -11.06 -10.74 31.18
CA GLU A 169 -12.39 -11.27 31.48
C GLU A 169 -12.99 -12.01 30.27
N ALA A 170 -12.86 -11.43 29.07
CA ALA A 170 -13.32 -12.04 27.81
C ALA A 170 -12.65 -13.39 27.57
N GLN A 171 -11.33 -13.47 27.81
CA GLN A 171 -10.58 -14.72 27.68
C GLN A 171 -10.97 -15.74 28.76
N THR A 172 -11.21 -15.31 29.99
CA THR A 172 -11.55 -16.20 31.12
C THR A 172 -12.93 -16.82 30.96
N ASN A 173 -13.88 -16.05 30.44
CA ASN A 173 -15.28 -16.47 30.28
C ASN A 173 -15.62 -16.97 28.87
N GLU A 174 -14.64 -17.01 27.96
CA GLU A 174 -14.82 -17.39 26.55
C GLU A 174 -15.93 -16.57 25.83
N ILE A 175 -15.99 -15.27 26.12
CA ILE A 175 -16.93 -14.32 25.51
C ILE A 175 -16.20 -13.30 24.63
N SER A 176 -16.93 -12.58 23.77
CA SER A 176 -16.34 -11.52 22.95
C SER A 176 -15.85 -10.35 23.81
N LEU A 177 -14.89 -9.57 23.28
CA LEU A 177 -14.41 -8.37 23.98
C LEU A 177 -15.54 -7.34 24.13
N LEU A 178 -16.40 -7.22 23.12
CA LEU A 178 -17.61 -6.41 23.19
C LEU A 178 -18.51 -6.81 24.36
N ASP A 179 -18.81 -8.09 24.51
CA ASP A 179 -19.70 -8.59 25.59
C ASP A 179 -19.10 -8.36 26.98
N SER A 180 -17.79 -8.59 27.11
CA SER A 180 -17.05 -8.28 28.35
C SER A 180 -17.12 -6.79 28.70
N MET A 181 -16.92 -5.90 27.73
CA MET A 181 -17.06 -4.45 27.95
C MET A 181 -18.48 -4.03 28.33
N LEU A 182 -19.51 -4.71 27.80
CA LEU A 182 -20.89 -4.48 28.19
C LEU A 182 -21.19 -4.97 29.62
N ALA A 183 -20.57 -6.07 30.06
CA ALA A 183 -20.69 -6.57 31.42
C ALA A 183 -20.02 -5.64 32.44
N LEU A 184 -18.82 -5.14 32.11
CA LEU A 184 -18.00 -4.27 32.97
C LEU A 184 -18.26 -2.77 32.78
N GLN A 185 -19.27 -2.38 31.99
CA GLN A 185 -19.54 -0.98 31.67
C GLN A 185 -19.77 -0.09 32.90
N TYR A 186 -20.13 -0.65 34.06
CA TYR A 186 -20.38 0.09 35.30
C TYR A 186 -19.13 0.77 35.87
N ASP A 187 -17.93 0.29 35.52
CA ASP A 187 -16.66 0.92 35.90
C ASP A 187 -16.31 2.14 35.05
N LEU A 188 -17.07 2.39 33.97
CA LEU A 188 -16.94 3.56 33.10
C LEU A 188 -17.76 4.73 33.62
N ASN A 189 -17.24 5.94 33.45
CA ASN A 189 -17.99 7.16 33.74
C ASN A 189 -19.17 7.34 32.75
N HIS A 190 -20.10 8.24 33.07
CA HIS A 190 -21.28 8.44 32.23
C HIS A 190 -20.95 8.77 30.76
N PRO A 191 -20.02 9.70 30.44
CA PRO A 191 -19.62 9.96 29.05
C PRO A 191 -19.06 8.74 28.31
N GLN A 192 -18.19 7.95 28.96
CA GLN A 192 -17.59 6.74 28.37
C GLN A 192 -18.65 5.67 28.10
N ARG A 193 -19.61 5.48 29.03
CA ARG A 193 -20.74 4.56 28.82
C ARG A 193 -21.61 4.98 27.64
N GLN A 194 -21.89 6.27 27.52
CA GLN A 194 -22.66 6.80 26.39
C GLN A 194 -21.93 6.62 25.07
N ALA A 195 -20.61 6.82 25.04
CA ALA A 195 -19.78 6.58 23.86
C ALA A 195 -19.73 5.09 23.46
N LEU A 196 -19.62 4.18 24.44
CA LEU A 196 -19.67 2.74 24.21
C LEU A 196 -21.04 2.30 23.68
N ALA A 197 -22.13 2.81 24.28
CA ALA A 197 -23.50 2.53 23.82
C ALA A 197 -23.74 3.02 22.38
N GLY A 198 -23.20 4.19 22.02
CA GLY A 198 -23.23 4.70 20.65
C GLY A 198 -22.50 3.79 19.67
N LEU A 199 -21.30 3.31 20.04
CA LEU A 199 -20.53 2.36 19.23
C LEU A 199 -21.29 1.03 19.04
N VAL A 200 -21.88 0.47 20.10
CA VAL A 200 -22.68 -0.76 20.03
C VAL A 200 -23.88 -0.57 19.10
N THR A 201 -24.55 0.58 19.18
CA THR A 201 -25.69 0.92 18.31
C THR A 201 -25.26 0.99 16.85
N LEU A 202 -24.12 1.61 16.57
CA LEU A 202 -23.54 1.66 15.22
C LEU A 202 -23.21 0.25 14.70
N ILE A 203 -22.52 -0.59 15.49
CA ILE A 203 -22.17 -1.96 15.12
C ILE A 203 -23.43 -2.78 14.78
N LYS A 204 -24.48 -2.68 15.60
CA LYS A 204 -25.75 -3.37 15.35
C LYS A 204 -26.41 -2.89 14.05
N ALA A 205 -26.43 -1.58 13.81
CA ALA A 205 -26.98 -1.02 12.58
C ALA A 205 -26.20 -1.48 11.34
N LEU A 206 -24.87 -1.57 11.43
CA LEU A 206 -24.02 -2.08 10.35
C LEU A 206 -24.21 -3.59 10.12
N ASN A 207 -24.34 -4.38 11.19
CA ASN A 207 -24.63 -5.81 11.08
C ASN A 207 -25.99 -6.07 10.41
N GLN A 208 -27.01 -5.27 10.75
CA GLN A 208 -28.30 -5.33 10.08
C GLN A 208 -28.17 -4.99 8.59
N MET A 209 -27.44 -3.93 8.25
CA MET A 209 -27.17 -3.59 6.85
C MET A 209 -26.43 -4.72 6.12
N ALA A 210 -25.47 -5.40 6.76
CA ALA A 210 -24.73 -6.50 6.16
C ALA A 210 -25.62 -7.72 5.84
N THR A 211 -26.64 -7.98 6.67
CA THR A 211 -27.52 -9.15 6.53
C THR A 211 -28.70 -8.93 5.58
N THR A 212 -29.18 -7.69 5.42
CA THR A 212 -30.34 -7.35 4.57
C THR A 212 -30.00 -6.80 3.18
N GLU A 213 -28.86 -7.20 2.58
CA GLU A 213 -28.37 -6.73 1.26
C GLU A 213 -27.87 -5.27 1.19
N GLY A 214 -27.32 -4.74 2.28
CA GLY A 214 -26.65 -3.45 2.27
C GLY A 214 -25.39 -3.47 1.40
N SER A 215 -25.26 -2.48 0.50
CA SER A 215 -24.01 -2.27 -0.24
C SER A 215 -22.88 -1.89 0.73
N PRO A 216 -21.67 -2.49 0.61
CA PRO A 216 -20.51 -2.11 1.42
C PRO A 216 -20.19 -0.62 1.40
N SER A 217 -20.46 0.04 0.27
CA SER A 217 -20.30 1.50 0.12
C SER A 217 -21.20 2.27 1.10
N LYS A 218 -22.48 1.88 1.23
CA LYS A 218 -23.42 2.54 2.14
C LYS A 218 -23.03 2.35 3.61
N MET A 219 -22.54 1.16 3.96
CA MET A 219 -22.05 0.88 5.31
C MET A 219 -20.84 1.75 5.66
N LEU A 220 -19.88 1.90 4.74
CA LEU A 220 -18.74 2.80 4.92
C LEU A 220 -19.18 4.26 5.08
N THR A 221 -20.11 4.73 4.24
CA THR A 221 -20.67 6.09 4.38
C THR A 221 -21.32 6.28 5.75
N LYS A 222 -22.05 5.27 6.25
CA LYS A 222 -22.64 5.32 7.58
C LYS A 222 -21.59 5.39 8.68
N VAL A 223 -20.53 4.57 8.62
CA VAL A 223 -19.43 4.63 9.59
C VAL A 223 -18.82 6.02 9.61
N VAL A 224 -18.48 6.56 8.44
CA VAL A 224 -17.82 7.86 8.31
C VAL A 224 -18.68 8.98 8.89
N ASN A 225 -19.99 8.98 8.59
CA ASN A 225 -20.91 10.02 9.05
C ASN A 225 -21.24 9.91 10.54
N ASP A 226 -21.56 8.71 11.03
CA ASP A 226 -22.03 8.53 12.42
C ASP A 226 -20.88 8.64 13.45
N THR A 227 -19.63 8.53 13.01
CA THR A 227 -18.46 8.66 13.88
C THR A 227 -17.69 9.96 13.67
N ASP A 228 -18.08 10.83 12.74
CA ASP A 228 -17.29 12.01 12.35
C ASP A 228 -15.82 11.65 12.02
N TYR A 229 -15.60 10.49 11.41
CA TYR A 229 -14.26 9.92 11.24
C TYR A 229 -13.32 10.81 10.43
N ILE A 230 -13.85 11.51 9.42
CA ILE A 230 -13.07 12.44 8.60
C ILE A 230 -12.56 13.62 9.45
N GLU A 231 -13.39 14.14 10.36
CA GLU A 231 -12.99 15.23 11.24
C GLU A 231 -11.95 14.76 12.27
N ASP A 232 -12.09 13.54 12.79
CA ASP A 232 -11.07 12.95 13.67
C ASP A 232 -9.73 12.76 12.95
N LEU A 233 -9.75 12.29 11.70
CA LEU A 233 -8.55 12.18 10.85
C LEU A 233 -7.90 13.54 10.61
N ARG A 234 -8.69 14.58 10.28
CA ARG A 234 -8.18 15.95 10.09
C ARG A 234 -7.49 16.50 11.33
N ARG A 235 -8.02 16.21 12.52
CA ARG A 235 -7.44 16.62 13.81
C ARG A 235 -6.16 15.86 14.15
N ASN A 236 -6.10 14.57 13.85
CA ASN A 236 -5.03 13.68 14.30
C ASN A 236 -3.86 13.55 13.32
N ASP A 237 -4.09 13.60 12.00
CA ASP A 237 -3.04 13.42 10.98
C ASP A 237 -2.45 14.75 10.47
N GLY A 238 -2.80 15.88 11.07
CA GLY A 238 -2.24 17.19 10.69
C GLY A 238 -2.68 17.70 9.30
N LEU A 239 -3.67 17.05 8.67
CA LEU A 239 -4.33 17.55 7.45
C LEU A 239 -5.23 18.78 7.71
N GLY A 240 -5.23 19.30 8.93
CA GLY A 240 -5.88 20.54 9.33
C GLY A 240 -4.99 21.77 9.23
N GLN A 241 -4.53 22.12 8.02
CA GLN A 241 -4.36 23.51 7.59
C GLN A 241 -4.61 23.57 6.07
N GLU A 242 -5.88 23.60 5.67
CA GLU A 242 -6.24 24.33 4.45
C GLU A 242 -6.37 25.81 4.83
N ALA A 243 -5.33 26.57 4.48
CA ALA A 243 -5.38 28.02 4.25
C ALA A 243 -4.30 28.39 3.23
#